data_AF-Q50K87-F1
#
_entry.id   AF-Q50K87-F1
#
_cell.length_a   1.000
_cell.length_b   1.000
_cell.length_c   1.000
_cell.angle_alpha   90.00
_cell.angle_beta   90.00
_cell.angle_gamma   90.00
#
_symmetry.space_group_name_H-M   'P 1'
#
loop_
_entity.id
_entity.type
_entity.pdbx_description
1 polymer ?
#
loop_
_entity_poly.entity_id
_entity_poly.type
_entity_poly.pdbx_seq_one_letter_code
_entity_poly.pdbx_strand_id
1 'polypeptide(L)' 'RFMLQCCRVANMVPRNCYYTGFVNNWDRPMIFNVPTGRAITGVYSEHSNRAEDRRWKFYLCDFN' A
#
# COMPACT_ATOMS: atom_id res chain seq x y z
N ARG A 1 6.10 15.03 -4.57
CA ARG A 1 5.57 14.13 -5.62
C ARG A 1 5.94 12.70 -5.24
N PHE A 2 4.97 11.79 -5.16
CA PHE A 2 5.25 10.37 -4.91
C PHE A 2 5.32 9.63 -6.23
N MET A 3 6.26 8.70 -6.36
CA MET A 3 6.40 7.83 -7.53
C MET A 3 6.61 6.42 -7.03
N LEU A 4 5.81 5.50 -7.55
CA LEU A 4 5.91 4.08 -7.26
C LEU A 4 6.12 3.38 -8.60
N GLN A 5 7.14 2.54 -8.66
CA GLN A 5 7.44 1.74 -9.82
C GLN A 5 7.14 0.28 -9.50
N CYS A 6 6.26 -0.33 -10.30
CA CYS A 6 6.05 -1.76 -10.23
C CYS A 6 7.28 -2.48 -10.80
N CYS A 7 7.71 -3.56 -10.13
CA CYS A 7 8.73 -4.45 -10.63
C CYS A 7 8.17 -5.88 -10.74
N ARG A 8 8.58 -6.60 -11.79
CA ARG A 8 8.27 -8.02 -11.94
C ARG A 8 9.34 -8.82 -11.22
N VAL A 9 8.95 -9.72 -10.32
CA VAL A 9 9.86 -10.66 -9.67
C VAL A 9 9.78 -12.00 -10.38
N ALA A 10 10.92 -12.53 -10.83
CA ALA A 10 10.97 -13.80 -11.54
C ALA A 10 10.56 -14.96 -10.60
N ASN A 11 9.84 -15.95 -11.14
CA ASN A 11 9.40 -17.16 -10.42
C ASN A 11 8.53 -16.90 -9.19
N MET A 12 7.92 -15.72 -9.08
CA MET A 12 7.00 -15.35 -8.02
C MET A 12 5.63 -15.01 -8.60
N VAL A 13 4.58 -15.64 -8.06
CA VAL A 13 3.20 -15.41 -8.47
C VAL A 13 2.43 -14.85 -7.29
N PRO A 14 1.84 -13.65 -7.39
CA PRO A 14 1.03 -13.08 -6.32
C PRO A 14 -0.22 -13.92 -6.09
N ARG A 15 -0.55 -14.19 -4.83
CA ARG A 15 -1.75 -14.91 -4.39
C ARG A 15 -2.48 -14.15 -3.29
N ASN A 16 -3.73 -14.52 -3.01
CA ASN A 16 -4.54 -14.01 -1.90
C ASN A 16 -4.49 -12.48 -1.75
N CYS A 17 -4.68 -11.77 -2.84
CA CYS A 17 -4.51 -10.32 -2.85
C CYS A 17 -5.72 -9.59 -2.29
N TYR A 18 -5.49 -8.53 -1.51
CA TYR A 18 -6.56 -7.69 -0.98
C TYR A 18 -6.06 -6.27 -0.67
N TYR A 19 -6.99 -5.31 -0.65
CA TYR A 19 -6.72 -3.97 -0.13
C TYR A 19 -6.80 -3.97 1.39
N THR A 20 -5.82 -3.35 2.05
CA THR A 20 -5.93 -3.02 3.47
C THR A 20 -7.06 -2.02 3.73
N GLY A 21 -7.41 -1.85 5.01
CA GLY A 21 -8.03 -0.60 5.46
C GLY A 21 -7.09 0.60 5.29
N PHE A 22 -7.57 1.80 5.63
CA PHE A 22 -6.68 2.96 5.71
C PHE A 22 -5.63 2.71 6.79
N VAL A 23 -4.35 2.78 6.41
CA VAL A 23 -3.22 2.47 7.31
C VAL A 23 -2.77 3.67 8.15
N ASN A 24 -3.26 4.86 7.81
CA ASN A 24 -3.07 6.08 8.57
C ASN A 24 -4.36 6.92 8.54
N ASN A 25 -4.47 7.80 9.54
CA ASN A 25 -5.47 8.86 9.56
C ASN A 25 -4.92 10.18 9.00
N TRP A 26 -5.80 11.14 8.77
CA TRP A 26 -5.41 12.51 8.40
C TRP A 26 -4.51 13.10 9.49
N ASP A 27 -3.55 13.91 9.09
CA ASP A 27 -2.60 14.61 9.96
C ASP A 27 -1.78 13.66 10.84
N ARG A 28 -1.69 12.37 10.45
CA ARG A 28 -0.93 11.35 11.14
C ARG A 28 0.14 10.74 10.23
N PRO A 29 1.29 10.34 10.81
CA PRO A 29 2.33 9.67 10.05
C PRO A 29 1.81 8.43 9.31
N MET A 30 2.25 8.26 8.07
CA MET A 30 2.05 7.01 7.33
C MET A 30 3.20 6.06 7.69
N ILE A 31 2.94 5.15 8.62
CA ILE A 31 3.87 4.09 9.03
C ILE A 31 3.16 2.75 8.82
N PHE A 32 3.64 1.97 7.85
CA PHE A 32 3.06 0.68 7.53
C PHE A 32 4.14 -0.37 7.28
N ASN A 33 4.12 -1.44 8.07
CA ASN A 33 5.05 -2.56 7.94
C ASN A 33 4.34 -3.73 7.26
N VAL A 34 4.94 -4.26 6.19
CA VAL A 34 4.40 -5.40 5.46
C VAL A 34 4.89 -6.69 6.14
N PRO A 35 3.99 -7.63 6.50
CA PRO A 35 4.39 -8.92 7.04
C PRO A 35 5.30 -9.70 6.09
N THR A 36 6.20 -10.51 6.65
CA THR A 36 7.07 -11.40 5.88
C THR A 36 6.25 -12.29 4.93
N GLY A 37 6.73 -12.44 3.69
CA GLY A 37 6.05 -13.24 2.67
C GLY A 37 4.98 -12.50 1.87
N ARG A 38 4.78 -11.20 2.13
CA ARG A 38 3.87 -10.33 1.39
C ARG A 38 4.60 -9.18 0.75
N ALA A 39 4.03 -8.63 -0.32
CA ALA A 39 4.53 -7.40 -0.94
C ALA A 39 3.38 -6.46 -1.30
N ILE A 40 3.69 -5.15 -1.33
CA ILE A 40 2.81 -4.13 -1.88
C ILE A 40 2.86 -4.22 -3.41
N THR A 41 1.71 -4.47 -4.01
CA THR A 41 1.56 -4.57 -5.48
C THR A 41 0.68 -3.45 -6.06
N GLY A 42 0.10 -2.61 -5.19
CA GLY A 42 -0.71 -1.47 -5.58
C GLY A 42 -0.93 -0.49 -4.44
N VAL A 43 -1.29 0.74 -4.80
CA VAL A 43 -1.50 1.84 -3.85
C VAL A 43 -2.78 2.57 -4.18
N TYR A 44 -3.55 2.89 -3.15
CA TYR A 44 -4.69 3.77 -3.20
C TYR A 44 -4.52 4.88 -2.16
N SER A 45 -4.87 6.11 -2.52
CA SER A 45 -4.85 7.24 -1.61
C SER A 45 -6.13 8.04 -1.70
N GLU A 46 -6.63 8.50 -0.57
CA GLU A 46 -7.68 9.50 -0.47
C GLU A 46 -7.05 10.81 -0.04
N HIS A 47 -7.36 11.91 -0.72
CA HIS A 47 -6.92 13.26 -0.37
C HIS A 47 -8.09 14.07 0.17
N SER A 48 -7.84 14.90 1.17
CA SER A 48 -8.84 15.82 1.73
C SER A 48 -8.30 17.24 1.71
N ASN A 49 -9.00 18.15 1.02
CA ASN A 49 -8.65 19.58 1.02
C ASN A 49 -8.88 20.24 2.39
N ARG A 50 -9.70 19.64 3.26
CA ARG A 50 -9.88 20.21 4.61
C ARG A 50 -8.65 19.95 5.49
N ALA A 51 -8.05 18.78 5.35
CA ALA A 51 -6.84 18.41 6.09
C ALA A 51 -5.56 18.80 5.33
N GLU A 52 -5.66 19.01 4.01
CA GLU A 52 -4.51 19.17 3.11
C GLU A 52 -3.53 17.99 3.18
N ASP A 53 -4.06 16.78 3.43
CA ASP A 53 -3.30 15.56 3.67
C ASP A 53 -3.83 14.36 2.86
N ARG A 54 -3.19 13.19 2.99
CA ARG A 54 -3.55 11.92 2.34
C ARG A 54 -3.59 10.75 3.33
N ARG A 55 -4.64 9.94 3.23
CA ARG A 55 -4.70 8.61 3.84
C ARG A 55 -4.49 7.52 2.80
N TRP A 56 -3.88 6.42 3.20
CA TRP A 56 -3.37 5.41 2.28
C TRP A 56 -3.97 4.03 2.55
N LYS A 57 -4.23 3.28 1.47
CA LYS A 57 -4.48 1.84 1.48
C LYS A 57 -3.47 1.17 0.56
N PHE A 58 -3.05 -0.03 0.91
CA PHE A 58 -2.13 -0.82 0.11
C PHE A 58 -2.81 -2.08 -0.40
N TYR A 59 -2.52 -2.43 -1.65
CA TYR A 59 -2.89 -3.74 -2.19
C TYR A 59 -1.75 -4.70 -1.88
N LEU A 60 -2.03 -5.67 -1.01
CA LEU A 60 -1.06 -6.68 -0.58
C LEU A 60 -1.38 -8.01 -1.22
N CYS A 61 -0.35 -8.75 -1.60
CA CYS A 61 -0.44 -10.13 -2.06
C CYS A 61 0.55 -11.01 -1.29
N ASP A 62 0.22 -12.28 -1.11
CA ASP A 62 1.12 -13.33 -0.66
C ASP A 62 2.05 -13.76 -1.80
N PHE A 63 3.32 -14.03 -1.48
CA PHE A 63 4.34 -14.54 -2.40
C PHE A 63 5.02 -15.83 -1.88
N ASN A 64 4.48 -16.38 -0.79
CA ASN A 64 4.84 -17.69 -0.26
C ASN A 64 4.37 -18.83 -1.18
#